data_AF-Q472Z9-F1
#
_entry.id   AF-Q472Z9-F1
#
_cell.length_a   1.000
_cell.length_b   1.000
_cell.length_c   1.000
_cell.angle_alpha   90.00
_cell.angle_beta   90.00
_cell.angle_gamma   90.00
#
_symmetry.space_group_name_H-M   'P 1'
#
loop_
_entity.id
_entity.type
_entity.pdbx_description
1 polymer ?
#
loop_
_entity_poly.entity_id
_entity_poly.type
_entity_poly.pdbx_seq_one_letter_code
_entity_poly.pdbx_strand_id
1 'polypeptide(L)'
;MEDQMAERERSYKGFRIVIFVPDSMAPGASSSIGRVQISGPNRDMGVRFTPDWLHPPATPQEAENWLFAYAAGAIDCELAGGFGMDLSHE
;
A
#
# COMPACT_ATOMS: atom_id res chain seq x y z
N MET A 1 20.03 -1.84 -10.45
CA MET A 1 20.12 -2.36 -9.08
C MET A 1 18.83 -1.91 -8.42
N GLU A 2 17.84 -2.79 -8.31
CA GLU A 2 16.57 -2.45 -7.65
C GLU A 2 16.89 -2.21 -6.17
N ASP A 3 16.74 -0.97 -5.70
CA ASP A 3 16.79 -0.65 -4.28
C ASP A 3 15.79 -1.55 -3.55
N GLN A 4 16.29 -2.31 -2.58
CA GLN A 4 15.62 -3.46 -2.01
C GLN A 4 14.64 -3.01 -0.90
N MET A 5 13.55 -2.36 -1.30
CA MET A 5 12.51 -1.87 -0.37
C MET A 5 11.98 -2.99 0.54
N ALA A 6 11.97 -2.73 1.84
CA ALA A 6 11.47 -3.67 2.83
C ALA A 6 9.98 -3.99 2.61
N GLU A 7 9.67 -5.26 2.37
CA GLU A 7 8.29 -5.75 2.26
C GLU A 7 7.67 -5.96 3.65
N ARG A 8 6.46 -5.44 3.86
CA ARG A 8 5.66 -5.61 5.07
C ARG A 8 4.25 -6.04 4.69
N GLU A 9 3.79 -7.13 5.28
CA GLU A 9 2.45 -7.66 5.04
C GLU A 9 1.54 -7.40 6.24
N ARG A 10 0.34 -6.90 5.97
CA ARG A 10 -0.72 -6.70 6.95
C ARG A 10 -2.07 -7.10 6.37
N SER A 11 -3.00 -7.49 7.23
CA SER A 11 -4.38 -7.80 6.81
C SER A 11 -5.35 -6.72 7.26
N TYR A 12 -6.35 -6.40 6.44
CA TYR A 12 -7.40 -5.44 6.77
C TYR A 12 -8.71 -5.85 6.10
N LYS A 13 -9.78 -6.07 6.89
CA LYS A 13 -11.13 -6.44 6.41
C LYS A 13 -11.17 -7.58 5.37
N GLY A 14 -10.34 -8.61 5.55
CA GLY A 14 -10.26 -9.75 4.64
C GLY A 14 -9.35 -9.55 3.42
N PHE A 15 -8.84 -8.33 3.21
CA PHE A 15 -7.81 -8.05 2.22
C PHE A 15 -6.41 -8.21 2.81
N ARG A 16 -5.49 -8.63 1.96
CA ARG A 16 -4.05 -8.63 2.23
C ARG A 16 -3.46 -7.36 1.65
N ILE A 17 -2.71 -6.63 2.47
CA ILE A 17 -2.01 -5.40 2.10
C ILE A 17 -0.51 -5.67 2.22
N VAL A 18 0.19 -5.57 1.11
CA VAL A 18 1.65 -5.63 1.03
C VAL A 18 2.17 -4.22 0.81
N ILE A 19 3.04 -3.77 1.71
CA ILE A 19 3.64 -2.44 1.73
C ILE A 19 5.12 -2.60 1.41
N PHE A 20 5.60 -1.85 0.43
CA PHE A 20 7.01 -1.73 0.11
C PHE A 20 7.49 -0.41 0.68
N VAL A 21 8.26 -0.49 1.76
CA VAL A 21 8.75 0.67 2.51
C VAL A 21 10.10 1.10 1.93
N PRO A 22 10.27 2.39 1.59
CA PRO A 22 11.56 2.95 1.24
C PRO A 22 12.60 2.75 2.36
N ASP A 23 13.82 2.37 1.99
CA ASP A 23 14.92 2.26 2.96
C ASP A 23 15.43 3.64 3.41
N SER A 24 15.18 4.67 2.60
CA SER A 24 15.55 6.06 2.87
C SER A 24 14.43 7.01 2.45
N MET A 25 14.18 8.02 3.28
CA MET A 25 13.26 9.13 3.00
C MET A 25 13.98 10.36 2.44
N ALA A 26 15.21 10.21 1.93
CA ALA A 26 15.99 11.31 1.38
C ALA A 26 15.32 11.91 0.12
N PRO A 27 15.21 13.26 0.02
CA PRO A 27 14.60 13.91 -1.14
C PRO A 27 15.35 13.60 -2.44
N GLY A 28 14.61 13.23 -3.50
CA GLY A 28 15.14 13.10 -4.86
C GLY A 28 15.61 11.71 -5.28
N ALA A 29 15.51 10.69 -4.41
CA ALA A 29 15.72 9.30 -4.81
C ALA A 29 14.42 8.72 -5.40
N SER A 30 14.46 8.11 -6.58
CA SER A 30 13.30 7.34 -7.10
C SER A 30 12.89 6.19 -6.16
N SER A 31 13.77 5.80 -5.23
CA SER A 31 13.53 4.83 -4.17
C SER A 31 12.91 5.41 -2.89
N SER A 32 12.61 6.71 -2.83
CA SER A 32 11.93 7.34 -1.68
C SER A 32 10.40 7.20 -1.72
N ILE A 33 9.85 6.57 -2.76
CA ILE A 33 8.41 6.47 -2.96
C ILE A 33 7.94 5.08 -2.53
N GLY A 34 7.17 5.04 -1.45
CA GLY A 34 6.57 3.78 -0.98
C GLY A 34 5.48 3.28 -1.91
N ARG A 35 5.27 1.96 -1.92
CA ARG A 35 4.31 1.30 -2.79
C ARG A 35 3.39 0.40 -1.99
N VAL A 36 2.15 0.29 -2.44
CA VAL A 36 1.14 -0.59 -1.84
C VAL A 36 0.65 -1.59 -2.88
N GLN A 37 0.42 -2.81 -2.44
CA GLN A 37 -0.35 -3.81 -3.17
C GLN A 37 -1.46 -4.34 -2.27
N ILE A 38 -2.69 -4.28 -2.73
CA ILE A 38 -3.86 -4.84 -2.05
C ILE A 38 -4.31 -6.04 -2.86
N SER A 39 -4.52 -7.19 -2.23
CA SER A 39 -5.07 -8.38 -2.88
C SER A 39 -6.20 -8.98 -2.07
N GLY A 40 -7.10 -9.70 -2.75
CA GLY A 40 -8.03 -10.60 -2.09
C GLY A 40 -7.32 -11.74 -1.33
N PRO A 41 -8.06 -12.52 -0.54
CA PRO A 41 -7.51 -13.55 0.35
C PRO A 41 -6.69 -14.63 -0.40
N ASN A 42 -7.06 -14.94 -1.64
CA ASN A 42 -6.39 -15.96 -2.45
C ASN A 42 -5.17 -15.45 -3.23
N ARG A 43 -4.82 -14.15 -3.13
CA ARG A 43 -3.69 -13.50 -3.82
C ARG A 43 -3.81 -13.35 -5.34
N ASP A 44 -4.91 -13.81 -5.93
CA ASP A 44 -5.09 -13.88 -7.39
C ASP A 44 -5.47 -12.53 -8.03
N MET A 45 -6.20 -11.69 -7.30
CA MET A 45 -6.73 -10.41 -7.78
C MET A 45 -6.32 -9.28 -6.83
N GLY A 46 -5.84 -8.16 -7.38
CA GLY A 46 -5.36 -7.06 -6.57
C GLY A 46 -4.99 -5.80 -7.36
N VAL A 47 -4.85 -4.70 -6.63
CA VAL A 47 -4.35 -3.42 -7.15
C VAL A 47 -2.95 -3.17 -6.62
N ARG A 48 -2.08 -2.62 -7.46
CA ARG A 48 -0.78 -2.08 -7.04
C ARG A 48 -0.73 -0.62 -7.41
N PHE A 49 -0.35 0.22 -6.47
CA PHE A 49 -0.25 1.66 -6.68
C PHE A 49 0.85 2.26 -5.82
N THR A 50 1.28 3.45 -6.22
CA THR A 50 2.32 4.24 -5.59
C THR A 50 1.69 5.58 -5.22
N PRO A 51 1.24 5.78 -3.98
CA PRO A 51 0.58 7.02 -3.59
C PRO A 51 1.57 8.19 -3.57
N ASP A 52 1.12 9.35 -4.03
CA ASP A 52 1.88 10.59 -3.93
C ASP A 52 1.89 11.11 -2.50
N TRP A 53 3.07 11.52 -2.03
CA TRP A 53 3.24 12.10 -0.71
C TRP A 53 3.02 13.61 -0.77
N LEU A 54 1.93 14.12 -0.20
CA LEU A 54 1.79 15.57 0.01
C LEU A 54 2.87 16.09 0.97
N HIS A 55 3.15 15.31 2.01
CA HIS A 55 4.24 15.53 2.96
C HIS A 55 5.01 14.21 3.16
N PRO A 56 6.30 14.14 2.78
CA PRO A 56 7.09 12.94 2.98
C PRO A 56 7.22 12.60 4.48
N PRO A 57 7.06 11.33 4.87
CA PRO A 57 7.37 10.83 6.20
C PRO A 57 8.83 11.10 6.56
N ALA A 58 9.09 11.33 7.84
CA ALA A 58 10.44 11.52 8.33
C ALA A 58 11.17 10.18 8.52
N THR A 59 10.44 9.09 8.72
CA THR A 59 11.00 7.76 8.98
C THR A 59 10.35 6.65 8.14
N PRO A 60 11.05 5.53 7.88
CA PRO A 60 10.45 4.35 7.26
C PRO A 60 9.23 3.81 8.03
N GLN A 61 9.22 3.91 9.37
CA GLN A 61 8.09 3.46 10.17
C GLN A 61 6.85 4.35 9.97
N GLU A 62 7.04 5.66 9.88
CA GLU A 62 5.97 6.59 9.53
C GLU A 62 5.48 6.36 8.09
N ALA A 63 6.39 6.05 7.16
CA ALA A 63 6.04 5.68 5.80
C ALA A 63 5.17 4.42 5.77
N GLU A 64 5.55 3.36 6.49
CA GLU A 64 4.74 2.14 6.60
C GLU A 64 3.34 2.43 7.17
N ASN A 65 3.27 3.20 8.27
CA ASN A 65 2.00 3.52 8.93
C ASN A 65 1.10 4.35 8.03
N TRP A 66 1.66 5.34 7.34
CA TRP A 66 0.92 6.19 6.41
C TRP A 66 0.41 5.39 5.21
N LEU A 67 1.26 4.54 4.60
CA LEU A 67 0.87 3.69 3.47
C LEU A 67 -0.21 2.69 3.87
N PHE A 68 -0.12 2.11 5.05
CA PHE A 68 -1.16 1.24 5.59
C PHE A 68 -2.48 2.00 5.78
N ALA A 69 -2.43 3.18 6.41
CA ALA A 69 -3.63 3.99 6.65
C ALA A 69 -4.28 4.45 5.34
N TYR A 70 -3.48 4.81 4.34
CA TYR A 70 -3.96 5.15 3.01
C TYR A 70 -4.65 3.95 2.35
N ALA A 71 -4.03 2.77 2.39
CA ALA A 71 -4.59 1.54 1.84
C ALA A 71 -5.90 1.12 2.55
N ALA A 72 -5.93 1.21 3.88
CA ALA A 72 -7.12 0.96 4.68
C ALA A 72 -8.24 1.95 4.34
N GLY A 73 -7.90 3.24 4.22
CA GLY A 73 -8.83 4.27 3.77
C GLY A 73 -9.37 4.02 2.35
N ALA A 74 -8.53 3.57 1.43
CA ALA A 74 -8.95 3.20 0.08
C ALA A 74 -9.88 1.98 0.06
N ILE A 75 -9.67 1.02 0.97
CA ILE A 75 -10.59 -0.12 1.18
C ILE A 75 -11.90 0.37 1.82
N ASP A 76 -11.82 1.26 2.81
CA ASP A 76 -12.96 1.78 3.56
C ASP A 76 -13.85 2.73 2.75
N CYS A 77 -13.27 3.51 1.83
CA CYS A 77 -14.01 4.31 0.85
C CYS A 77 -14.65 3.44 -0.23
N GLU A 78 -14.52 2.12 -0.11
CA GLU A 78 -14.65 1.12 -1.15
C GLU A 78 -13.66 1.40 -2.28
N LEU A 79 -13.19 0.32 -2.91
CA LEU A 79 -12.87 0.35 -4.32
C LEU A 79 -14.19 0.63 -5.07
N ALA A 80 -14.71 1.85 -4.95
CA ALA A 80 -16.05 2.31 -5.29
C ALA A 80 -16.36 2.02 -6.77
N GLY A 81 -16.93 0.85 -7.04
CA GLY A 81 -17.38 0.41 -8.36
C GLY A 81 -16.34 -0.03 -9.38
N GLY A 82 -15.03 -0.11 -9.06
CA GLY A 82 -13.98 -0.06 -10.09
C GLY A 82 -13.04 -1.25 -10.28
N PHE A 83 -12.90 -2.17 -9.32
CA PHE A 83 -11.97 -3.31 -9.46
C PHE A 83 -12.62 -4.65 -9.79
N GLY A 84 -13.96 -4.71 -9.87
CA GLY A 84 -14.68 -5.97 -10.03
C GLY A 84 -14.45 -6.96 -8.87
N MET A 85 -13.93 -6.47 -7.74
CA MET A 85 -13.87 -7.22 -6.50
C MET A 85 -15.30 -7.20 -5.96
N ASP A 86 -15.98 -8.33 -6.04
CA ASP A 86 -17.29 -8.49 -5.43
C ASP A 86 -17.12 -8.34 -3.91
N LEU A 87 -17.68 -7.25 -3.39
CA LEU A 87 -17.68 -6.93 -1.96
C LEU A 87 -18.89 -7.56 -1.25
N SER A 88 -19.73 -8.29 -2.01
CA SER A 88 -20.85 -9.05 -1.48
C SER A 88 -20.29 -10.27 -0.74
N HIS A 89 -20.15 -10.15 0.57
CA HIS A 89 -20.15 -11.33 1.43
C HIS A 89 -21.61 -11.71 1.70
N GLU A 90 -22.01 -12.91 1.28
CA GLU A 90 -23.07 -13.70 1.92
C GLU A 90 -22.50 -14.51 3.09
#